data_AF-A0A6G8AXL8-F1
#
_entry.id   AF-A0A6G8AXL8-F1
#
_cell.length_a   1.000
_cell.length_b   1.000
_cell.length_c   1.000
_cell.angle_alpha   90.00
_cell.angle_beta   90.00
_cell.angle_gamma   90.00
#
_symmetry.space_group_name_H-M   'P 1'
#
loop_
_entity.id
_entity.type
_entity.pdbx_description
1 polymer ?
#
loop_
_entity_poly.entity_id
_entity_poly.type
_entity_poly.pdbx_seq_one_letter_code
_entity_poly.pdbx_strand_id
1 'polypeptide(L)'
;MLEEMNQKHSGAEDAIHNWLCDQECEELFEGILKKEKSIKGALKYCSEQASKQKDGNVAMIADQTVFGWVYKYFTSKKLPKSNSSIQATVKVAAQPKKTSAKKSINNSDGVEQLSLLDMS
;
A
#
# COMPACT_ATOMS: atom_id res chain seq x y z
N MET A 1 22.78 -0.39 0.68
CA MET A 1 21.89 -0.12 1.83
C MET A 1 22.52 0.81 2.87
N LEU A 2 23.63 0.43 3.53
CA LEU A 2 24.29 1.29 4.52
C LEU A 2 24.66 2.69 3.98
N GLU A 3 25.18 2.75 2.77
CA GLU A 3 25.61 4.01 2.15
C GLU A 3 24.43 4.95 1.84
N GLU A 4 23.23 4.40 1.63
CA GLU A 4 22.01 5.21 1.44
C GLU A 4 21.50 5.76 2.77
N MET A 5 21.54 4.98 3.85
CA MET A 5 21.14 5.42 5.20
C MET A 5 22.12 6.45 5.80
N ASN A 6 23.37 6.47 5.33
CA ASN A 6 24.34 7.49 5.73
C ASN A 6 24.15 8.84 5.00
N GLN A 7 23.27 8.90 3.99
CA GLN A 7 22.92 10.12 3.27
C GLN A 7 21.56 10.65 3.72
N LYS A 8 21.15 11.83 3.24
CA LYS A 8 19.82 12.38 3.53
C LYS A 8 18.73 11.41 3.06
N HIS A 9 17.93 10.94 4.01
CA HIS A 9 16.82 10.03 3.79
C HIS A 9 15.47 10.64 4.21
N SER A 10 14.39 10.05 3.71
CA SER A 10 13.01 10.38 4.07
C SER A 10 12.49 9.41 5.14
N GLY A 11 11.47 9.82 5.89
CA GLY A 11 10.86 8.94 6.91
C GLY A 11 10.31 7.62 6.36
N ALA A 12 10.01 7.54 5.05
CA ALA A 12 9.62 6.29 4.41
C ALA A 12 10.79 5.32 4.22
N GLU A 13 12.00 5.85 3.97
CA GLU A 13 13.23 5.05 3.91
C GLU A 13 13.57 4.51 5.31
N ASP A 14 13.41 5.34 6.34
CA ASP A 14 13.62 4.93 7.75
C ASP A 14 12.63 3.86 8.19
N ALA A 15 11.35 4.02 7.85
CA ALA A 15 10.32 3.03 8.20
C ALA A 15 10.63 1.66 7.58
N ILE A 16 11.06 1.64 6.31
CA ILE A 16 11.46 0.41 5.63
C ILE A 16 12.74 -0.16 6.23
N HIS A 17 13.73 0.69 6.53
CA HIS A 17 14.97 0.27 7.15
C HIS A 17 14.73 -0.38 8.52
N ASN A 18 13.95 0.28 9.39
CA ASN A 18 13.58 -0.24 10.70
C ASN A 18 12.86 -1.58 10.58
N TRP A 19 11.87 -1.68 9.69
CA TRP A 19 11.15 -2.93 9.45
C TRP A 19 12.06 -4.06 8.97
N LEU A 20 13.03 -3.76 8.08
CA LEU A 20 14.00 -4.74 7.60
C LEU A 20 14.96 -5.20 8.71
N CYS A 21 15.37 -4.29 9.59
CA CYS A 21 16.20 -4.62 10.76
C CYS A 21 15.46 -5.53 11.75
N ASP A 22 14.14 -5.43 11.85
CA ASP A 22 13.31 -6.29 12.70
C ASP A 22 13.11 -7.70 12.11
N GLN A 23 13.48 -7.95 10.85
CA GLN A 23 13.34 -9.26 10.23
C GLN A 23 14.57 -10.14 10.50
N GLU A 24 14.35 -11.42 10.81
CA GLU A 24 15.43 -12.42 11.02
C GLU A 24 15.52 -13.46 9.87
N CYS A 25 14.94 -13.15 8.71
CA CYS A 25 14.84 -14.11 7.61
C CYS A 25 16.11 -14.13 6.73
N GLU A 26 16.83 -15.24 6.71
CA GLU A 26 18.08 -15.40 5.96
C GLU A 26 17.94 -15.10 4.45
N GLU A 27 16.88 -15.59 3.80
CA GLU A 27 16.63 -15.35 2.38
C GLU A 27 16.42 -13.85 2.07
N LEU A 28 15.82 -13.12 3.01
CA LEU A 28 15.64 -11.67 2.90
C LEU A 28 16.99 -10.96 3.04
N PHE A 29 17.80 -11.33 4.03
CA PHE A 29 19.14 -10.76 4.22
C PHE A 29 20.06 -11.00 3.02
N GLU A 30 20.06 -12.21 2.46
CA GLU A 30 20.78 -12.52 1.23
C GLU A 30 20.32 -11.62 0.07
N GLY A 31 19.03 -11.33 0.00
CA GLY A 31 18.45 -10.39 -0.95
C GLY A 31 18.92 -8.94 -0.73
N ILE A 32 18.96 -8.50 0.53
CA ILE A 32 19.41 -7.17 0.94
C ILE A 32 20.91 -6.97 0.67
N LEU A 33 21.72 -8.03 0.84
CA LEU A 33 23.17 -7.98 0.63
C LEU A 33 23.55 -7.80 -0.85
N LYS A 34 22.63 -8.06 -1.79
CA LYS A 34 22.89 -7.90 -3.23
C LYS A 34 23.03 -6.44 -3.58
N LYS A 35 24.16 -6.07 -4.22
CA LYS A 35 24.44 -4.69 -4.69
C LYS A 35 23.38 -4.09 -5.61
N GLU A 36 22.62 -4.91 -6.34
CA GLU A 36 21.55 -4.44 -7.23
C GLU A 36 20.26 -4.02 -6.49
N LYS A 37 20.16 -4.30 -5.19
CA LYS A 37 18.97 -4.04 -4.38
C LYS A 37 19.26 -2.88 -3.43
N SER A 38 18.37 -1.89 -3.43
CA SER A 38 18.51 -0.66 -2.63
C SER A 38 17.18 -0.27 -1.98
N ILE A 39 17.22 0.51 -0.89
CA ILE A 39 15.98 0.95 -0.20
C ILE A 39 15.19 1.87 -1.14
N LYS A 40 15.88 2.74 -1.89
CA LYS A 40 15.27 3.57 -2.93
C LYS A 40 14.61 2.75 -4.03
N GLY A 41 15.25 1.65 -4.44
CA GLY A 41 14.68 0.72 -5.42
C GLY A 41 13.40 0.06 -4.91
N ALA A 42 13.39 -0.34 -3.64
CA ALA A 42 12.20 -0.89 -2.99
C ALA A 42 11.07 0.14 -2.87
N LEU A 43 11.36 1.39 -2.50
CA LEU A 43 10.37 2.47 -2.46
C LEU A 43 9.78 2.78 -3.83
N LYS A 44 10.63 2.86 -4.85
CA LYS A 44 10.17 3.05 -6.23
C LYS A 44 9.23 1.92 -6.65
N TYR A 45 9.59 0.68 -6.35
CA TYR A 45 8.72 -0.47 -6.61
C TYR A 45 7.38 -0.36 -5.87
N CYS A 46 7.40 0.03 -4.58
CA CYS A 46 6.17 0.25 -3.81
C CYS A 46 5.30 1.36 -4.41
N SER A 47 5.89 2.47 -4.85
CA SER A 47 5.19 3.56 -5.53
C SER A 47 4.55 3.10 -6.85
N GLU A 48 5.25 2.27 -7.63
CA GLU A 48 4.72 1.68 -8.86
C GLU A 48 3.54 0.74 -8.58
N GLN A 49 3.61 -0.06 -7.52
CA GLN A 49 2.49 -0.92 -7.10
C GLN A 49 1.31 -0.11 -6.59
N ALA A 50 1.54 0.90 -5.75
CA ALA A 50 0.51 1.80 -5.25
C ALA A 50 -0.18 2.55 -6.40
N SER A 51 0.58 2.99 -7.41
CA SER A 51 0.02 3.65 -8.58
C SER A 51 -0.87 2.74 -9.43
N LYS A 52 -0.77 1.40 -9.31
CA LYS A 52 -1.69 0.47 -9.96
C LYS A 52 -2.98 0.28 -9.18
N GLN A 53 -2.96 0.54 -7.88
CA GLN A 53 -4.10 0.40 -6.97
C GLN A 53 -4.77 1.73 -6.63
N LYS A 54 -4.27 2.85 -7.16
CA LYS A 54 -4.85 4.16 -6.91
C LYS A 54 -6.25 4.25 -7.50
N ASP A 55 -7.16 4.87 -6.75
CA ASP A 55 -8.46 5.29 -7.26
C ASP A 55 -8.37 6.79 -7.56
N GLY A 56 -8.44 7.13 -8.84
CA GLY A 56 -8.12 8.48 -9.34
C GLY A 56 -6.66 8.88 -9.06
N ASN A 57 -6.46 9.85 -8.18
CA ASN A 57 -5.14 10.40 -7.83
C ASN A 57 -4.66 10.02 -6.42
N VAL A 58 -5.42 9.20 -5.69
CA VAL A 58 -5.12 8.84 -4.30
C VAL A 58 -5.06 7.32 -4.16
N ALA A 59 -4.11 6.82 -3.38
CA ALA A 59 -4.05 5.43 -2.96
C ALA A 59 -3.92 5.39 -1.44
N MET A 60 -4.82 4.68 -0.78
CA MET A 60 -4.68 4.36 0.64
C MET A 60 -4.19 2.93 0.74
N ILE A 61 -2.91 2.76 1.11
CA ILE A 61 -2.25 1.46 1.22
C ILE A 61 -1.83 1.31 2.68
N ALA A 62 -2.17 0.18 3.29
CA ALA A 62 -1.71 -0.17 4.62
C ALA A 62 -0.21 -0.46 4.63
N ASP A 63 0.50 -0.10 5.71
CA ASP A 63 1.94 -0.30 5.85
C ASP A 63 2.35 -1.77 5.66
N GLN A 64 1.54 -2.70 6.18
CA GLN A 64 1.75 -4.14 6.00
C GLN A 64 1.80 -4.56 4.52
N THR A 65 0.97 -3.94 3.67
CA THR A 65 0.98 -4.20 2.22
C THR A 65 2.27 -3.68 1.58
N VAL A 66 2.72 -2.50 2.00
CA VAL A 66 3.99 -1.91 1.54
C VAL A 66 5.15 -2.81 1.93
N PHE A 67 5.24 -3.25 3.19
CA PHE A 67 6.26 -4.19 3.65
C PHE A 67 6.22 -5.53 2.89
N GLY A 68 5.04 -6.03 2.57
CA GLY A 68 4.89 -7.22 1.72
C GLY A 68 5.48 -7.04 0.31
N TRP A 69 5.40 -5.84 -0.27
CA TRP A 69 6.06 -5.53 -1.54
C TRP A 69 7.57 -5.39 -1.39
N VAL A 70 8.05 -4.80 -0.30
CA VAL A 70 9.47 -4.71 0.04
C VAL A 70 10.06 -6.11 0.17
N TYR A 71 9.42 -7.00 0.94
CA TYR A 71 9.84 -8.39 1.07
C TYR A 71 9.96 -9.09 -0.29
N LYS A 72 8.92 -8.96 -1.14
CA LYS A 72 8.93 -9.50 -2.50
C LYS A 72 10.05 -8.93 -3.35
N TYR A 73 10.35 -7.63 -3.21
CA TYR A 73 11.41 -6.99 -3.97
C TYR A 73 12.78 -7.59 -3.65
N PHE A 74 13.08 -7.85 -2.38
CA PHE A 74 14.39 -8.39 -1.96
C PHE A 74 14.50 -9.91 -2.18
N THR A 75 13.43 -10.68 -1.94
CA THR A 75 13.42 -12.15 -2.12
C THR A 75 13.28 -12.59 -3.58
N SER A 76 12.76 -11.74 -4.47
CA SER A 76 12.66 -12.08 -5.89
C SER A 76 14.05 -12.24 -6.53
N LYS A 77 14.42 -13.50 -6.85
CA LYS A 77 15.69 -13.88 -7.52
C LYS A 77 15.92 -13.20 -8.86
N LYS A 78 14.87 -12.72 -9.54
CA LYS A 78 14.98 -11.81 -10.69
C LYS A 78 14.72 -10.39 -10.21
N LEU A 79 15.73 -9.53 -10.32
CA LEU A 79 15.48 -8.09 -10.40
C LEU A 79 14.39 -7.89 -11.46
N PRO A 80 13.26 -7.22 -11.17
CA PRO A 80 12.37 -6.82 -12.24
C PRO A 80 13.20 -5.87 -13.10
N LYS A 81 13.75 -6.40 -14.21
CA LYS A 81 14.24 -5.57 -15.30
C LYS A 81 13.10 -4.60 -15.55
N SER A 82 13.37 -3.31 -15.38
CA SER A 82 12.49 -2.23 -15.80
C SER A 82 12.19 -2.48 -17.27
N ASN A 83 11.11 -3.22 -17.55
CA ASN A 83 10.40 -3.44 -18.81
C ASN A 83 9.52 -4.69 -18.66
N SER A 84 8.24 -4.53 -19.02
CA SER A 84 7.20 -5.55 -19.14
C SER A 84 6.40 -5.85 -17.88
N SER A 85 5.31 -5.09 -17.73
CA SER A 85 3.95 -5.61 -17.54
C SER A 85 3.87 -7.01 -16.92
N ILE A 86 3.93 -7.09 -15.60
CA ILE A 86 3.39 -8.23 -14.86
C ILE A 86 2.04 -7.78 -14.33
N GLN A 87 0.99 -8.21 -15.03
CA GLN A 87 -0.39 -8.14 -14.56
C GLN A 87 -0.54 -9.12 -13.39
N ALA A 88 -0.29 -8.63 -12.18
CA ALA A 88 -0.67 -9.35 -10.98
C ALA A 88 -2.17 -9.13 -10.76
N THR A 89 -3.00 -9.97 -11.36
CA THR A 89 -4.44 -10.01 -11.10
C THR A 89 -4.66 -10.53 -9.69
N VAL A 90 -4.69 -9.62 -8.71
CA VAL A 90 -5.18 -9.92 -7.37
C VAL A 90 -6.67 -10.19 -7.51
N LYS A 91 -7.04 -11.48 -7.52
CA LYS A 91 -8.42 -11.90 -7.32
C LYS A 91 -8.77 -11.54 -5.88
N VAL A 92 -9.32 -10.34 -5.69
CA VAL A 92 -10.09 -10.02 -4.49
C VAL A 92 -11.27 -10.96 -4.52
N ALA A 93 -11.23 -12.01 -3.68
CA ALA A 93 -12.39 -12.80 -3.37
C ALA A 93 -13.36 -11.90 -2.60
N ALA A 94 -14.16 -11.14 -3.34
CA ALA A 94 -15.40 -10.60 -2.86
C ALA A 94 -16.26 -11.78 -2.39
N GLN A 95 -16.57 -11.86 -1.11
CA GLN A 95 -17.77 -12.58 -0.72
C GLN A 95 -18.99 -11.75 -1.18
N PRO A 96 -19.90 -12.31 -1.98
CA PRO A 96 -21.15 -11.66 -2.32
C PRO A 96 -22.21 -12.04 -1.27
N LYS A 97 -22.91 -11.05 -0.73
CA LYS A 97 -24.29 -11.24 -0.27
C LYS A 97 -25.18 -10.22 -0.99
N LYS A 98 -25.82 -10.69 -2.07
CA LYS A 98 -27.04 -10.11 -2.67
C LYS A 98 -28.18 -10.30 -1.63
N THR A 99 -29.25 -9.50 -1.49
CA THR A 99 -30.24 -9.09 -2.49
C THR A 99 -31.22 -8.01 -1.95
N SER A 100 -31.38 -6.93 -2.74
CA SER A 100 -32.63 -6.29 -3.23
C SER A 100 -33.73 -5.73 -2.30
N ALA A 101 -33.98 -4.42 -2.40
CA ALA A 101 -35.26 -3.85 -2.82
C ALA A 101 -35.06 -2.38 -3.30
N LYS A 102 -35.60 -2.07 -4.48
CA LYS A 102 -35.46 -0.78 -5.17
C LYS A 102 -36.82 -0.07 -5.11
N LYS A 103 -36.91 1.16 -4.58
CA LYS A 103 -37.85 2.15 -5.10
C LYS A 103 -37.41 3.57 -4.79
N SER A 104 -37.25 4.32 -5.88
CA SER A 104 -36.99 5.74 -6.03
C SER A 104 -38.08 6.61 -5.38
N ILE A 105 -37.74 7.82 -4.91
CA ILE A 105 -38.37 9.09 -5.32
C ILE A 105 -37.62 10.28 -4.70
N ASN A 106 -37.64 11.37 -5.46
CA ASN A 106 -36.77 12.53 -5.47
C ASN A 106 -37.07 13.62 -4.42
N ASN A 107 -36.09 14.52 -4.31
CA ASN A 107 -36.18 15.98 -4.19
C ASN A 107 -36.28 16.68 -2.82
N SER A 108 -35.27 17.55 -2.64
CA SER A 108 -35.31 18.97 -2.24
C SER A 108 -35.73 19.40 -0.84
N ASP A 109 -34.82 20.17 -0.24
CA ASP A 109 -35.01 21.36 0.60
C ASP A 109 -35.85 21.26 1.88
N GLY A 110 -35.22 21.57 3.01
CA GLY A 110 -35.94 21.73 4.27
C GLY A 110 -35.01 21.84 5.47
N VAL A 111 -34.46 23.04 5.65
CA VAL A 111 -33.91 23.48 6.93
C VAL A 111 -34.99 23.48 8.01
N GLU A 112 -34.52 23.23 9.24
CA GLU A 112 -35.07 23.64 10.52
C GLU A 112 -36.09 22.76 11.27
N GLN A 113 -35.80 22.73 12.56
CA GLN A 113 -36.64 22.47 13.73
C GLN A 113 -36.94 21.01 14.07
N LEU A 114 -36.20 20.50 15.06
CA LEU A 114 -36.80 19.88 16.23
C LEU A 114 -35.81 19.95 17.42
N SER A 115 -35.61 21.14 17.99
CA SER A 115 -35.20 21.26 19.39
C SER A 115 -36.45 21.55 20.20
N LEU A 116 -37.18 20.50 20.56
CA LEU A 116 -38.37 20.62 21.39
C LEU A 116 -38.34 19.50 22.45
N LEU A 117 -38.00 19.91 23.68
CA LEU A 117 -38.29 19.25 24.96
C LEU A 117 -37.52 17.96 25.30
N ASP A 118 -36.31 18.13 25.84
CA ASP A 118 -35.86 17.38 27.02
C ASP A 118 -35.58 18.45 28.10
N MET A 119 -36.56 18.85 28.92
CA MET A 119 -37.25 18.13 30.01
C MET A 119 -36.58 18.42 31.36
N SER A 120 -37.27 19.30 32.10
CA SER A 120 -37.29 19.53 33.56
C SER A 120 -36.14 20.29 34.21
#